data_AF-A0A356T7U4-F1
#
_entry.id   AF-A0A356T7U4-F1
#
_cell.length_a   1.000
_cell.length_b   1.000
_cell.length_c   1.000
_cell.angle_alpha   90.00
_cell.angle_beta   90.00
_cell.angle_gamma   90.00
#
_symmetry.space_group_name_H-M   'P 1'
#
loop_
_entity.id
_entity.type
_entity.pdbx_description
1 polymer ?
#
loop_
_entity_poly.entity_id
_entity_poly.type
_entity_poly.pdbx_seq_one_letter_code
_entity_poly.pdbx_strand_id
1 'polypeptide(L)'
;AAPGAKLSFRQAAMGLSTGWGAATRLARVVPRGVAARLLMTAEVLDAEAAADLGLVEEVDANPLARCLALADAVASQSPRAVAAFKALLPEVYGAPAASSRAKEWEVFQTLWGAADHAEALDA
;
A
#
# COMPACT_ATOMS: atom_id res chain seq x y z
N ALA A 1 -2.02 -8.53 -9.42
CA ALA A 1 -2.65 -9.87 -9.35
C ALA A 1 -2.61 -10.52 -10.73
N ALA A 2 -2.66 -11.85 -10.82
CA ALA A 2 -2.90 -12.52 -12.11
C ALA A 2 -4.38 -12.34 -12.53
N PRO A 3 -4.72 -12.34 -13.84
CA PRO A 3 -6.11 -12.15 -14.29
C PRO A 3 -7.10 -13.17 -13.71
N GLY A 4 -6.65 -14.41 -13.50
CA GLY A 4 -7.47 -15.48 -12.91
C GLY A 4 -7.59 -15.44 -11.37
N ALA A 5 -6.95 -14.48 -10.70
CA ALA A 5 -6.95 -14.43 -9.24
C ALA A 5 -8.35 -14.17 -8.67
N LYS A 6 -8.64 -14.79 -7.52
CA LYS A 6 -9.89 -14.62 -6.79
C LYS A 6 -9.61 -14.18 -5.37
N LEU A 7 -10.28 -13.12 -4.91
CA LEU A 7 -10.08 -12.53 -3.57
C LEU A 7 -11.40 -12.55 -2.79
N SER A 8 -11.34 -12.88 -1.50
CA SER A 8 -12.54 -12.89 -0.64
C SER A 8 -12.18 -12.82 0.86
N PHE A 9 -13.02 -12.13 1.64
CA PHE A 9 -12.99 -12.15 3.10
C PHE A 9 -13.94 -13.23 3.63
N ARG A 10 -13.49 -14.49 3.58
CA ARG A 10 -14.30 -15.70 3.86
C ARG A 10 -14.75 -15.87 5.31
N GLN A 11 -14.30 -15.03 6.24
CA GLN A 11 -14.50 -15.20 7.68
C GLN A 11 -15.99 -15.31 8.04
N ALA A 12 -16.86 -14.47 7.49
CA ALA A 12 -18.30 -14.52 7.77
C ALA A 12 -18.93 -15.85 7.32
N ALA A 13 -18.54 -16.39 6.17
CA ALA A 13 -19.01 -17.70 5.69
C ALA A 13 -18.54 -18.86 6.60
N MET A 14 -17.48 -18.65 7.38
CA MET A 14 -16.97 -19.60 8.36
C MET A 14 -17.55 -19.39 9.77
N GLY A 15 -18.48 -18.43 9.95
CA GLY A 15 -19.01 -18.08 11.27
C GLY A 15 -18.01 -17.31 12.15
N LEU A 16 -17.02 -16.66 11.54
CA LEU A 16 -15.95 -15.95 12.23
C LEU A 16 -15.97 -14.45 11.91
N SER A 17 -15.45 -13.65 12.83
CA SER A 17 -15.02 -12.29 12.54
C SER A 17 -13.55 -12.28 12.06
N THR A 18 -13.05 -11.13 11.57
CA THR A 18 -11.65 -11.01 11.18
C THR A 18 -10.73 -10.92 12.41
N GLY A 19 -9.70 -11.77 12.50
CA GLY A 19 -8.72 -11.74 13.60
C GLY A 19 -7.39 -11.04 13.31
N TRP A 20 -6.93 -11.02 12.05
CA TRP A 20 -5.59 -10.55 11.68
C TRP A 20 -5.58 -9.13 11.07
N GLY A 21 -6.52 -8.29 11.49
CA GLY A 21 -6.61 -6.89 11.03
C GLY A 21 -7.16 -6.70 9.62
N ALA A 22 -7.80 -7.71 9.02
CA ALA A 22 -8.42 -7.57 7.71
C ALA A 22 -9.50 -6.46 7.70
N ALA A 23 -10.42 -6.43 8.67
CA ALA A 23 -11.44 -5.38 8.73
C ALA A 23 -10.85 -3.99 8.99
N THR A 24 -9.83 -3.87 9.86
CA THR A 24 -9.22 -2.58 10.18
C THR A 24 -8.42 -2.01 9.01
N ARG A 25 -7.74 -2.85 8.24
CA ARG A 25 -7.04 -2.44 7.01
C ARG A 25 -8.03 -2.12 5.90
N LEU A 26 -9.01 -2.99 5.66
CA LEU A 26 -10.01 -2.78 4.61
C LEU A 26 -10.77 -1.47 4.78
N ALA A 27 -11.14 -1.11 6.01
CA ALA A 27 -11.82 0.15 6.31
C ALA A 27 -11.00 1.42 5.98
N ARG A 28 -9.68 1.30 5.78
CA ARG A 28 -8.81 2.40 5.34
C ARG A 28 -8.59 2.44 3.83
N VAL A 29 -8.89 1.35 3.13
CA VAL A 29 -8.64 1.20 1.69
C VAL A 29 -9.89 1.50 0.89
N VAL A 30 -11.06 1.06 1.36
CA VAL A 30 -12.32 1.20 0.60
C VAL A 30 -13.39 1.97 1.38
N PRO A 31 -14.39 2.57 0.72
CA PRO A 31 -15.51 3.20 1.39
C PRO A 31 -16.24 2.25 2.33
N ARG A 32 -16.80 2.78 3.43
CA ARG A 32 -17.49 1.99 4.47
C ARG A 32 -18.52 1.00 3.91
N GLY A 33 -19.30 1.41 2.90
CA GLY A 33 -20.32 0.55 2.27
C GLY A 33 -19.70 -0.66 1.54
N VAL A 34 -18.58 -0.44 0.85
CA VAL A 34 -17.83 -1.52 0.19
C VAL A 34 -17.23 -2.47 1.23
N ALA A 35 -16.60 -1.93 2.28
CA ALA A 35 -16.03 -2.75 3.35
C ALA A 35 -17.10 -3.63 4.02
N ALA A 36 -18.26 -3.05 4.34
CA ALA A 36 -19.38 -3.78 4.93
C ALA A 36 -19.88 -4.90 4.00
N ARG A 37 -20.10 -4.59 2.71
CA ARG A 37 -20.50 -5.57 1.71
C ARG A 37 -19.52 -6.75 1.67
N LEU A 38 -18.23 -6.49 1.45
CA LEU A 38 -17.21 -7.54 1.31
C LEU A 38 -17.07 -8.42 2.57
N LEU A 39 -17.11 -7.81 3.77
CA LEU A 39 -16.97 -8.54 5.03
C LEU A 39 -18.21 -9.35 5.41
N MET A 40 -19.40 -8.85 5.08
CA MET A 40 -20.67 -9.48 5.48
C MET A 40 -21.17 -10.52 4.47
N THR A 41 -20.87 -10.36 3.19
CA THR A 41 -21.31 -11.30 2.13
C THR A 41 -20.30 -12.41 1.89
N ALA A 42 -19.04 -12.22 2.27
CA ALA A 42 -17.93 -13.09 1.89
C ALA A 42 -17.88 -13.37 0.37
N GLU A 43 -18.32 -12.40 -0.44
CA GLU A 43 -18.31 -12.56 -1.90
C GLU A 43 -16.89 -12.75 -2.44
N VAL A 44 -16.81 -13.32 -3.65
CA VAL A 44 -15.56 -13.55 -4.35
C VAL A 44 -15.41 -12.50 -5.44
N LEU A 45 -14.36 -11.70 -5.36
CA LEU A 45 -13.96 -10.75 -6.38
C LEU A 45 -13.01 -11.41 -7.37
N ASP A 46 -13.11 -11.07 -8.65
CA ASP A 46 -12.03 -11.30 -9.61
C ASP A 46 -10.94 -10.22 -9.50
N ALA A 47 -9.87 -10.39 -10.27
CA ALA A 47 -8.69 -9.55 -10.20
C ALA A 47 -9.00 -8.10 -10.60
N GLU A 48 -9.83 -7.94 -11.64
CA GLU A 48 -10.25 -6.66 -12.20
C GLU A 48 -11.14 -5.91 -11.21
N ALA A 49 -12.18 -6.54 -10.66
CA ALA A 49 -13.03 -5.91 -9.65
C ALA A 49 -12.25 -5.58 -8.37
N ALA A 50 -11.27 -6.42 -7.98
CA ALA A 50 -10.39 -6.10 -6.87
C ALA A 50 -9.49 -4.88 -7.16
N ALA A 51 -9.06 -4.70 -8.41
CA ALA A 51 -8.29 -3.54 -8.83
C ALA A 51 -9.12 -2.26 -8.87
N ASP A 52 -10.34 -2.32 -9.41
CA ASP A 52 -11.29 -1.19 -9.42
C ASP A 52 -11.63 -0.68 -8.01
N LEU A 53 -11.61 -1.59 -7.02
CA LEU A 53 -11.82 -1.26 -5.62
C LEU A 53 -10.55 -0.79 -4.89
N GLY A 54 -9.38 -0.79 -5.54
CA GLY A 54 -8.11 -0.42 -4.91
C GLY A 54 -7.56 -1.48 -3.93
N LEU A 55 -8.02 -2.73 -4.02
CA LEU A 55 -7.47 -3.86 -3.24
C LEU A 55 -6.27 -4.51 -3.93
N VAL A 56 -6.14 -4.30 -5.24
CA VAL A 56 -5.04 -4.76 -6.09
C VAL A 56 -4.56 -3.54 -6.89
N GLU A 57 -3.26 -3.25 -6.86
CA GLU A 57 -2.72 -2.08 -7.58
C GLU A 57 -2.68 -2.28 -9.10
N GLU A 58 -2.40 -3.51 -9.56
CA GLU A 58 -2.20 -3.81 -10.98
C GLU A 58 -2.59 -5.26 -11.27
N VAL A 59 -3.24 -5.52 -12.42
CA VAL A 59 -3.50 -6.87 -12.95
C VAL A 59 -2.55 -7.13 -14.11
N ASP A 60 -1.77 -8.21 -14.04
CA ASP A 60 -0.73 -8.53 -15.03
C ASP A 60 -0.68 -10.04 -15.29
N ALA A 61 -0.46 -10.45 -16.54
CA ALA A 61 -0.38 -11.86 -16.93
C ALA A 61 0.79 -12.62 -16.29
N ASN A 62 1.88 -11.92 -15.96
CA ASN A 62 3.04 -12.40 -15.22
C ASN A 62 3.33 -11.49 -14.01
N PRO A 63 2.53 -11.59 -12.94
CA PRO A 63 2.61 -10.68 -11.81
C PRO A 63 3.93 -10.78 -11.05
N LEU A 64 4.62 -11.93 -11.08
CA LEU A 64 5.93 -12.07 -10.45
C LEU A 64 6.98 -11.23 -11.17
N ALA A 65 7.07 -11.33 -12.49
CA ALA A 65 8.00 -10.51 -13.27
C ALA A 65 7.72 -9.02 -13.10
N ARG A 66 6.44 -8.63 -13.09
CA ARG A 66 6.03 -7.25 -12.86
C ARG A 66 6.42 -6.75 -11.46
N CYS A 67 6.20 -7.55 -10.41
CA CYS A 67 6.62 -7.23 -9.06
C CYS A 67 8.14 -7.09 -8.93
N LEU A 68 8.91 -7.94 -9.59
CA LEU A 68 10.38 -7.85 -9.59
C LEU A 68 10.85 -6.58 -10.30
N ALA A 69 10.27 -6.23 -11.45
CA ALA A 69 10.57 -4.97 -12.13
C ALA A 69 10.25 -3.74 -11.26
N LEU A 70 9.16 -3.77 -10.49
CA LEU A 70 8.84 -2.72 -9.52
C LEU A 70 9.87 -2.69 -8.38
N ALA A 71 10.27 -3.85 -7.86
CA ALA A 71 11.29 -3.94 -6.82
C ALA A 71 12.64 -3.41 -7.29
N ASP A 72 13.04 -3.69 -8.53
CA ASP A 72 14.26 -3.18 -9.15
C ASP A 72 14.22 -1.65 -9.27
N ALA A 73 13.07 -1.08 -9.69
CA ALA A 73 12.88 0.37 -9.75
C ALA A 73 12.96 1.04 -8.37
N VAL A 74 12.50 0.38 -7.30
CA VAL A 74 12.66 0.86 -5.92
C VAL A 74 14.10 0.71 -5.45
N ALA A 75 14.76 -0.40 -5.79
CA ALA A 75 16.14 -0.70 -5.41
C ALA A 75 17.16 0.22 -6.11
N SER A 76 16.79 0.81 -7.25
CA SER A 76 17.62 1.80 -7.94
C SER A 76 17.55 3.21 -7.33
N GLN A 77 16.76 3.43 -6.28
CA GLN A 77 16.67 4.71 -5.57
C GLN A 77 17.59 4.73 -4.35
N SER A 78 17.85 5.92 -3.78
CA SER A 78 18.57 6.02 -2.50
C SER A 78 17.89 5.16 -1.42
N PRO A 79 18.59 4.19 -0.80
CA PRO A 79 18.02 3.36 0.26
C PRO A 79 17.52 4.18 1.45
N ARG A 80 18.21 5.28 1.79
CA ARG A 80 17.80 6.20 2.86
C ARG A 80 16.53 6.94 2.50
N ALA A 81 16.39 7.42 1.25
CA ALA A 81 15.17 8.08 0.79
C ALA A 81 13.97 7.11 0.80
N VAL A 82 14.14 5.89 0.28
CA VAL A 82 13.08 4.86 0.29
C VAL A 82 12.65 4.51 1.71
N ALA A 83 13.60 4.32 2.63
CA ALA A 83 13.32 4.05 4.03
C ALA A 83 12.56 5.22 4.70
N ALA A 84 12.96 6.46 4.41
CA ALA A 84 12.29 7.65 4.91
C ALA A 84 10.83 7.75 4.43
N PHE A 85 10.58 7.58 3.13
CA PHE A 85 9.20 7.57 2.60
C PHE A 85 8.36 6.45 3.22
N LYS A 86 8.91 5.24 3.35
CA LYS A 86 8.22 4.10 3.97
C LYS A 86 7.84 4.38 5.43
N ALA A 87 8.69 5.07 6.18
CA ALA A 87 8.41 5.47 7.56
C ALA A 87 7.42 6.64 7.65
N LEU A 88 7.44 7.55 6.68
CA LEU A 88 6.61 8.75 6.67
C LEU A 88 5.14 8.44 6.34
N LEU A 89 4.87 7.50 5.43
CA LEU A 89 3.51 7.21 4.94
C LEU A 89 2.50 6.93 6.08
N PRO A 90 2.75 6.03 7.05
CA PRO A 90 1.80 5.78 8.14
C PRO A 90 1.52 7.01 9.02
N GLU A 91 2.55 7.84 9.25
CA GLU A 91 2.45 9.06 10.06
C GLU A 91 1.56 10.08 9.35
N VAL A 92 1.77 10.30 8.04
CA VAL A 92 1.04 11.34 7.30
C VAL A 92 -0.42 10.98 7.04
N TYR A 93 -0.74 9.69 6.87
CA TYR A 93 -2.13 9.21 6.74
C TYR A 93 -2.89 9.17 8.06
N GLY A 94 -2.19 9.12 9.20
CA GLY A 94 -2.78 8.99 10.53
C GLY A 94 -2.98 10.31 11.28
N ALA A 95 -2.39 11.41 10.81
CA ALA A 95 -2.28 12.66 11.57
C ALA A 95 -2.92 13.87 10.85
N PRO A 96 -3.27 14.95 11.58
CA PRO A 96 -3.69 16.21 10.98
C PRO A 96 -2.65 16.77 10.01
N ALA A 97 -3.11 17.44 8.95
CA ALA A 97 -2.24 17.92 7.88
C ALA A 97 -1.08 18.81 8.36
N ALA A 98 -1.29 19.61 9.42
CA ALA A 98 -0.25 20.46 9.98
C ALA A 98 0.90 19.66 10.63
N SER A 99 0.57 18.62 11.42
CA SER A 99 1.58 17.73 12.01
C SER A 99 2.27 16.86 10.95
N SER A 100 1.53 16.40 9.94
CA SER A 100 2.09 15.62 8.83
C SER A 100 3.16 16.41 8.06
N ARG A 101 2.88 17.68 7.71
CA ARG A 101 3.85 18.56 7.04
C ARG A 101 5.08 18.88 7.89
N ALA A 102 4.89 19.10 9.20
CA ALA A 102 6.01 19.34 10.10
C ALA A 102 6.94 18.11 10.16
N LYS A 103 6.37 16.90 10.20
CA LYS A 103 7.14 15.65 10.21
C LYS A 103 7.86 15.40 8.88
N GLU A 104 7.17 15.64 7.77
CA GLU A 104 7.75 15.57 6.44
C GLU A 104 8.97 16.51 6.30
N TRP A 105 8.84 17.75 6.78
CA TRP A 105 9.92 18.73 6.77
C TRP A 105 11.11 18.30 7.64
N GLU A 106 10.87 17.81 8.86
CA GLU A 106 11.92 17.27 9.74
C GLU A 106 12.71 16.16 9.04
N VAL A 107 12.01 15.18 8.45
CA VAL A 107 12.65 14.06 7.75
C VAL A 107 13.43 14.54 6.53
N PHE A 108 12.85 15.42 5.72
CA PHE A 108 13.50 15.97 4.53
C PHE A 108 14.84 16.65 4.84
N GLN A 109 14.90 17.46 5.91
CA GLN A 109 16.13 18.12 6.32
C GLN A 109 17.28 17.15 6.64
N THR A 110 16.98 15.93 7.10
CA THR A 110 18.02 14.92 7.39
C THR A 110 18.64 14.30 6.14
N LEU A 111 17.95 14.42 4.99
CA LEU A 111 18.36 13.87 3.71
C LEU A 111 18.95 14.96 2.81
N TRP A 112 18.43 16.19 2.89
CA TRP A 112 18.87 17.30 2.06
C TRP A 112 20.34 17.66 2.32
N GLY A 113 21.18 17.49 1.29
CA GLY A 113 22.62 17.71 1.38
C GLY A 113 23.41 16.55 2.02
N ALA A 114 22.77 15.43 2.36
CA ALA A 114 23.47 14.22 2.79
C ALA A 114 24.22 13.55 1.63
N ALA A 115 25.10 12.59 1.95
CA ALA A 115 25.91 11.88 0.94
C ALA A 115 25.07 11.28 -0.19
N ASP A 116 23.99 10.55 0.13
CA ASP A 116 23.07 9.99 -0.86
C ASP A 116 22.44 11.04 -1.77
N HIS A 117 22.17 12.25 -1.26
CA HIS A 117 21.61 13.34 -2.05
C HIS A 117 22.66 13.90 -3.02
N ALA A 118 23.91 14.04 -2.59
CA ALA A 118 25.00 14.46 -3.47
C ALA A 118 25.26 13.42 -4.57
N GLU A 119 25.35 12.14 -4.21
CA GLU A 119 25.51 11.03 -5.17
C GLU A 119 24.40 11.00 -6.21
N ALA A 120 23.15 11.20 -5.79
CA ALA A 120 22.00 11.23 -6.69
C ALA A 120 21.99 12.43 -7.66
N LEU A 121 22.66 13.54 -7.33
CA LEU A 121 22.78 14.70 -8.24
C LEU A 121 23.89 14.52 -9.28
N ASP A 122 24.86 13.65 -9.01
CA ASP A 122 26.01 13.39 -9.87
C ASP A 122 25.80 12.19 -10.83
N ALA A 123 24.72 11.42 -10.65
CA ALA A 123 24.36 10.22 -11.43
C ALA A 123 23.49 10.53 -12.66
#